data_AF-A0A957V5B2-F1
#
_entry.id   AF-A0A957V5B2-F1
#
_cell.length_a   1.000
_cell.length_b   1.000
_cell.length_c   1.000
_cell.angle_alpha   90.00
_cell.angle_beta   90.00
_cell.angle_gamma   90.00
#
_symmetry.space_group_name_H-M   'P 1'
#
loop_
_entity.id
_entity.type
_entity.pdbx_description
1 polymer ?
#
loop_
_entity_poly.entity_id
_entity_poly.type
_entity_poly.pdbx_seq_one_letter_code
_entity_poly.pdbx_strand_id
1 'polypeptide(L)'
;WAPAILYMAERVIDFFDGFVARYTRRETKLGGILDIEFDGLGILIAVGLGIQYGRLPAWYLILGLGRQLFVLGMWIRTRLGKPNYDMTASDHRRVIAGIQTSFIAVVLWPIWTVEVAMFAAWLFAVPLVLSFVRDWLVVSGVLDPASDGYRRARRDAKRIVERWLPLAARVGGAVLVVMLLWPLAASAQWGAWAILLAGLATLCFLLGVLSRVAALAIAFLAGFNAVSAGLNLDNALLLACAVLVLHTGGGMLALWQPEEYYVHAKLGTRDEAGV
;
A
#
# COMPACT_ATOMS: atom_id res chain seq x y z
N TRP A 1 11.87 16.92 -9.13
CA TRP A 1 10.46 17.13 -9.53
C TRP A 1 10.10 16.37 -10.80
N ALA A 2 10.83 16.52 -11.90
CA ALA A 2 10.51 15.86 -13.17
C ALA A 2 10.22 14.34 -13.09
N PRO A 3 11.05 13.50 -12.44
CA PRO A 3 10.75 12.07 -12.37
C PRO A 3 9.48 11.72 -11.60
N ALA A 4 9.21 12.45 -10.51
CA ALA A 4 7.99 12.26 -9.71
C ALA A 4 6.74 12.63 -10.51
N ILE A 5 6.79 13.74 -11.25
CA ILE A 5 5.69 14.18 -12.12
C ILE A 5 5.45 13.17 -13.24
N LEU A 6 6.50 12.72 -13.92
CA LEU A 6 6.38 11.77 -15.03
C LEU A 6 5.83 10.43 -14.56
N TYR A 7 6.36 9.88 -13.47
CA TYR A 7 5.87 8.61 -12.93
C TYR A 7 4.43 8.71 -12.40
N MET A 8 4.09 9.82 -11.72
CA MET A 8 2.72 10.04 -11.26
C MET A 8 1.75 10.21 -12.42
N ALA A 9 2.13 10.95 -13.46
CA ALA A 9 1.33 11.12 -14.67
C ALA A 9 1.12 9.78 -15.40
N GLU A 10 2.17 8.98 -15.52
CA GLU A 10 2.11 7.65 -16.12
C GLU A 10 1.14 6.74 -15.36
N ARG A 11 1.19 6.68 -14.03
CA ARG A 11 0.23 5.93 -13.21
C ARG A 11 -1.22 6.40 -13.36
N VAL A 12 -1.44 7.71 -13.49
CA VAL A 12 -2.79 8.28 -13.69
C VAL A 12 -3.31 7.91 -15.08
N ILE A 13 -2.48 8.04 -16.11
CA ILE A 13 -2.85 7.70 -17.50
C ILE A 13 -3.18 6.22 -17.61
N ASP A 14 -2.35 5.35 -17.04
CA ASP A 14 -2.54 3.91 -16.98
C ASP A 14 -3.90 3.52 -16.35
N PHE A 15 -4.22 4.11 -15.20
CA PHE A 15 -5.52 3.91 -14.55
C PHE A 15 -6.70 4.27 -15.47
N PHE A 16 -6.61 5.39 -16.18
CA PHE A 16 -7.64 5.83 -17.12
C PHE A 16 -7.71 4.95 -18.37
N ASP A 17 -6.58 4.53 -18.94
CA ASP A 17 -6.56 3.64 -20.11
C ASP A 17 -7.23 2.30 -19.78
N GLY A 18 -6.84 1.68 -18.67
CA GLY A 18 -7.48 0.47 -18.18
C GLY A 18 -8.98 0.65 -17.91
N PHE A 19 -9.38 1.80 -17.34
CA PHE A 19 -10.79 2.11 -17.12
C PHE A 19 -11.57 2.20 -18.44
N VAL A 20 -11.05 2.93 -19.42
CA VAL A 20 -11.69 3.13 -20.74
C VAL A 20 -11.73 1.82 -21.52
N ALA A 21 -10.66 1.01 -21.50
CA ALA A 21 -10.62 -0.28 -22.16
C ALA A 21 -11.70 -1.25 -21.63
N ARG A 22 -11.89 -1.28 -20.29
CA ARG A 22 -12.95 -2.07 -19.65
C ARG A 22 -14.33 -1.54 -19.96
N TYR A 23 -14.51 -0.23 -19.88
CA TYR A 23 -15.80 0.42 -20.18
C TYR A 23 -16.23 0.19 -21.62
N THR A 24 -15.27 0.16 -22.56
CA THR A 24 -15.52 -0.07 -24.00
C THR A 24 -15.52 -1.54 -24.41
N ARG A 25 -15.28 -2.48 -23.48
CA ARG A 25 -15.10 -3.93 -23.73
C ARG A 25 -14.05 -4.24 -24.83
N ARG A 26 -12.98 -3.44 -24.91
CA ARG A 26 -11.90 -3.60 -25.90
C ARG A 26 -10.59 -4.13 -25.30
N GLU A 27 -10.65 -4.85 -24.20
CA GLU A 27 -9.47 -5.50 -23.64
C GLU A 27 -8.92 -6.53 -24.63
N THR A 28 -7.67 -6.36 -25.05
CA THR A 28 -6.97 -7.30 -25.92
C THR A 28 -5.90 -8.05 -25.11
N LYS A 29 -5.63 -9.31 -25.50
CA LYS A 29 -4.55 -10.10 -24.87
C LYS A 29 -3.18 -9.43 -25.01
N LEU A 30 -2.92 -8.81 -26.17
CA LEU A 30 -1.67 -8.07 -26.41
C LEU A 30 -1.56 -6.84 -25.51
N GLY A 31 -2.64 -6.07 -25.38
CA GLY A 31 -2.69 -4.91 -24.48
C GLY A 31 -2.39 -5.30 -23.03
N GLY A 32 -3.01 -6.38 -22.53
CA GLY A 32 -2.76 -6.85 -21.17
C GLY A 32 -1.31 -7.34 -20.92
N ILE A 33 -0.65 -7.92 -21.92
CA ILE A 33 0.78 -8.29 -21.78
C ILE A 33 1.64 -7.03 -21.75
N LEU A 34 1.37 -6.08 -22.66
CA LEU A 34 2.14 -4.86 -22.78
C LEU A 34 2.04 -3.98 -21.52
N ASP A 35 0.83 -3.89 -20.98
CA ASP A 35 0.49 -3.23 -19.70
C ASP A 35 1.36 -3.78 -18.55
N ILE A 36 1.34 -5.11 -18.36
CA ILE A 36 2.14 -5.78 -17.32
C ILE A 36 3.65 -5.52 -17.47
N GLU A 37 4.17 -5.49 -18.70
CA GLU A 37 5.59 -5.28 -18.93
C GLU A 37 5.99 -3.80 -18.72
N PHE A 38 5.20 -2.83 -19.20
CA PHE A 38 5.45 -1.42 -18.94
C PHE A 38 5.31 -1.06 -17.47
N ASP A 39 4.33 -1.63 -16.77
CA ASP A 39 4.19 -1.51 -15.32
C ASP A 39 5.43 -1.97 -14.57
N GLY A 40 5.95 -3.15 -14.94
CA GLY A 40 7.17 -3.69 -14.36
C GLY A 40 8.39 -2.80 -14.61
N LEU A 41 8.53 -2.26 -15.82
CA LEU A 41 9.62 -1.35 -16.17
C LEU A 41 9.50 0.00 -15.46
N GLY A 42 8.28 0.56 -15.40
CA GLY A 42 7.98 1.82 -14.73
C GLY A 42 8.36 1.75 -13.24
N ILE A 43 7.94 0.68 -12.56
CA ILE A 43 8.31 0.42 -11.16
C ILE A 43 9.83 0.30 -11.02
N LEU A 44 10.50 -0.44 -11.91
CA LEU A 44 11.95 -0.64 -11.84
C LEU A 44 12.72 0.68 -11.99
N ILE A 45 12.33 1.52 -12.96
CA ILE A 45 12.92 2.84 -13.19
C ILE A 45 12.68 3.74 -11.97
N ALA A 46 11.45 3.76 -11.46
CA ALA A 46 11.07 4.58 -10.31
C ALA A 46 11.84 4.18 -9.03
N VAL A 47 11.97 2.87 -8.77
CA VAL A 47 12.79 2.35 -7.67
C VAL A 47 14.27 2.69 -7.87
N GLY A 48 14.81 2.51 -9.08
CA GLY A 48 16.19 2.87 -9.40
C GLY A 48 16.50 4.34 -9.15
N LEU A 49 15.59 5.24 -9.56
CA LEU A 49 15.68 6.67 -9.29
C LEU A 49 15.57 6.99 -7.80
N GLY A 50 14.66 6.32 -7.08
CA GLY A 50 14.54 6.48 -5.63
C GLY A 50 15.82 6.08 -4.89
N ILE A 51 16.50 5.03 -5.34
CA ILE A 51 17.80 4.60 -4.81
C ILE A 51 18.89 5.62 -5.18
N GLN A 52 18.93 6.08 -6.44
CA GLN A 52 19.90 7.08 -6.90
C GLN A 52 19.78 8.40 -6.11
N TYR A 53 18.57 8.79 -5.72
CA TYR A 53 18.32 9.96 -4.88
C TYR A 53 18.47 9.72 -3.38
N GLY A 54 18.89 8.52 -2.97
CA GLY A 54 19.08 8.15 -1.56
C GLY A 54 17.79 8.05 -0.75
N ARG A 55 16.62 8.01 -1.39
CA ARG A 55 15.30 7.94 -0.73
C ARG A 55 14.80 6.53 -0.51
N LEU A 56 15.33 5.57 -1.28
CA LEU A 56 15.05 4.15 -1.12
C LEU A 56 16.35 3.39 -0.83
N PRO A 57 16.30 2.36 0.03
CA PRO A 57 17.47 1.53 0.27
C PRO A 57 17.77 0.65 -0.96
N ALA A 58 19.05 0.30 -1.17
CA ALA A 58 19.46 -0.45 -2.36
C ALA A 58 18.75 -1.81 -2.52
N TRP A 59 18.43 -2.48 -1.40
CA TRP A 59 17.71 -3.76 -1.42
C TRP A 59 16.27 -3.64 -1.94
N TYR A 60 15.70 -2.43 -2.00
CA TYR A 60 14.36 -2.20 -2.55
C TYR A 60 14.28 -2.59 -4.03
N LEU A 61 15.41 -2.65 -4.73
CA LEU A 61 15.49 -3.16 -6.10
C LEU A 61 14.97 -4.59 -6.24
N ILE A 62 15.16 -5.42 -5.20
CA ILE A 62 14.62 -6.79 -5.16
C ILE A 62 13.10 -6.77 -5.24
N LEU A 63 12.45 -5.79 -4.60
CA LEU A 63 11.00 -5.63 -4.65
C LEU A 63 10.53 -5.15 -6.03
N GLY A 64 11.27 -4.21 -6.64
CA GLY A 64 10.99 -3.76 -8.01
C GLY A 64 11.14 -4.89 -9.04
N LEU A 65 12.05 -5.83 -8.80
CA LEU A 65 12.27 -7.03 -9.61
C LEU A 65 11.41 -8.23 -9.15
N GLY A 66 10.48 -8.04 -8.22
CA GLY A 66 9.79 -9.14 -7.55
C GLY A 66 9.11 -10.12 -8.52
N ARG A 67 8.43 -9.61 -9.55
CA ARG A 67 7.78 -10.45 -10.57
C ARG A 67 8.81 -11.25 -11.38
N GLN A 68 9.85 -10.58 -11.87
CA GLN A 68 10.89 -11.17 -12.70
C GLN A 68 11.63 -12.28 -11.94
N LEU A 69 11.94 -12.03 -10.66
CA LEU A 69 12.53 -13.02 -9.76
C LEU A 69 11.58 -14.19 -9.49
N PHE A 70 10.28 -13.93 -9.34
CA PHE A 70 9.28 -14.98 -9.14
C PHE A 70 9.15 -15.89 -10.36
N VAL A 71 9.08 -15.31 -11.57
CA VAL A 71 9.04 -16.05 -12.84
C VAL A 71 10.33 -16.83 -13.08
N LEU A 72 11.49 -16.21 -12.85
CA LEU A 72 12.78 -16.88 -12.94
C LEU A 72 12.87 -18.06 -11.97
N GLY A 73 12.41 -17.87 -10.74
CA GLY A 73 12.37 -18.93 -9.73
C GLY A 73 11.49 -20.11 -10.16
N MET A 74 10.30 -19.85 -10.71
CA MET A 74 9.43 -20.90 -11.27
C MET A 74 10.11 -21.63 -12.44
N TRP A 75 10.75 -20.88 -13.35
CA TRP A 75 11.48 -21.45 -14.48
C TRP A 75 12.62 -22.38 -14.04
N ILE A 76 13.45 -21.96 -13.08
CA ILE A 76 14.53 -22.78 -12.50
C ILE A 76 13.95 -24.07 -11.89
N ARG A 77 12.84 -23.97 -11.14
CA ARG A 77 12.19 -25.15 -10.54
C ARG A 77 11.70 -26.15 -11.58
N THR A 78 11.05 -25.66 -12.65
CA THR A 78 10.61 -26.50 -13.77
C THR A 78 11.80 -27.19 -14.44
N ARG A 79 12.91 -26.47 -14.64
CA ARG A 79 14.15 -27.04 -15.19
C ARG A 79 14.77 -28.11 -14.28
N LEU A 80 14.59 -27.99 -12.97
CA LEU A 80 15.03 -28.98 -11.97
C LEU A 80 14.03 -30.13 -11.77
N GLY A 81 12.99 -30.23 -12.61
CA GLY A 81 11.97 -31.28 -12.53
C GLY A 81 11.05 -31.18 -11.31
N LYS A 82 11.03 -30.04 -10.62
CA LYS A 82 10.15 -29.81 -9.46
C LYS A 82 8.79 -29.29 -9.93
N PRO A 83 7.67 -29.74 -9.33
CA PRO A 83 6.36 -29.17 -9.62
C PRO A 83 6.28 -27.72 -9.12
N ASN A 84 5.57 -26.90 -9.89
CA ASN A 84 5.10 -25.59 -9.47
C ASN A 84 3.58 -25.68 -9.34
N TYR A 85 3.07 -25.27 -8.18
CA TYR A 85 1.63 -25.28 -7.91
C TYR A 85 1.00 -23.95 -8.26
N ASP A 86 -0.28 -23.97 -8.63
CA ASP A 86 -1.01 -22.76 -8.98
C ASP A 86 -1.18 -21.84 -7.77
N MET A 87 -1.02 -20.54 -8.01
CA MET A 87 -1.23 -19.52 -7.00
C MET A 87 -2.74 -19.37 -6.73
N THR A 88 -3.12 -19.34 -5.45
CA THR A 88 -4.50 -19.00 -5.07
C THR A 88 -4.83 -17.57 -5.52
N ALA A 89 -6.00 -17.31 -6.10
CA ALA A 89 -6.48 -15.95 -6.35
C ALA A 89 -6.53 -15.16 -5.01
N SER A 90 -5.99 -13.94 -4.98
CA SER A 90 -5.92 -13.14 -3.75
C SER A 90 -6.02 -11.65 -4.06
N ASP A 91 -7.16 -11.04 -3.72
CA ASP A 91 -7.40 -9.60 -3.88
C ASP A 91 -6.41 -8.75 -3.09
N HIS A 92 -5.92 -9.25 -1.95
CA HIS A 92 -4.90 -8.54 -1.15
C HIS A 92 -3.60 -8.29 -1.90
N ARG A 93 -3.21 -9.14 -2.87
CA ARG A 93 -1.99 -8.89 -3.64
C ARG A 93 -2.14 -7.64 -4.50
N ARG A 94 -3.30 -7.46 -5.10
CA ARG A 94 -3.62 -6.28 -5.91
C ARG A 94 -3.61 -5.02 -5.06
N VAL A 95 -4.20 -5.07 -3.87
CA VAL A 95 -4.22 -3.93 -2.94
C VAL A 95 -2.80 -3.57 -2.47
N ILE A 96 -2.01 -4.56 -2.04
CA ILE A 96 -0.62 -4.33 -1.60
C ILE A 96 0.21 -3.76 -2.75
N ALA A 97 0.07 -4.30 -3.97
CA ALA A 97 0.77 -3.78 -5.14
C ALA A 97 0.37 -2.32 -5.47
N GLY A 98 -0.93 -2.00 -5.46
CA GLY A 98 -1.42 -0.64 -5.71
C GLY A 98 -0.98 0.38 -4.65
N ILE A 99 -0.95 -0.03 -3.38
CA ILE A 99 -0.40 0.79 -2.30
C ILE A 99 1.11 1.01 -2.49
N GLN A 100 1.84 -0.03 -2.88
CA GLN A 100 3.27 0.03 -3.13
C GLN A 100 3.62 0.99 -4.29
N THR A 101 2.91 0.89 -5.42
CA THR A 101 3.14 1.79 -6.57
C THR A 101 2.78 3.23 -6.22
N SER A 102 1.71 3.45 -5.45
CA SER A 102 1.34 4.77 -4.93
C SER A 102 2.42 5.34 -4.01
N PHE A 103 2.99 4.52 -3.12
CA PHE A 103 4.11 4.93 -2.26
C PHE A 103 5.34 5.34 -3.08
N ILE A 104 5.71 4.56 -4.10
CA ILE A 104 6.84 4.88 -4.99
C ILE A 104 6.59 6.22 -5.69
N ALA A 105 5.36 6.49 -6.13
CA ALA A 105 5.01 7.77 -6.73
C ALA A 105 5.17 8.94 -5.75
N VAL A 106 4.78 8.76 -4.50
CA VAL A 106 4.86 9.80 -3.46
C VAL A 106 6.30 10.04 -3.00
N VAL A 107 7.10 8.99 -2.78
CA VAL A 107 8.45 9.10 -2.21
C VAL A 107 9.44 9.76 -3.18
N LEU A 108 9.17 9.74 -4.48
CA LEU A 108 9.99 10.41 -5.48
C LEU A 108 9.91 11.95 -5.42
N TRP A 109 8.89 12.51 -4.77
CA TRP A 109 8.77 13.95 -4.61
C TRP A 109 9.91 14.49 -3.72
N PRO A 110 10.59 15.58 -4.12
CA PRO A 110 11.69 16.16 -3.34
C PRO A 110 11.19 17.03 -2.18
N ILE A 111 10.14 16.57 -1.51
CA ILE A 111 9.56 17.18 -0.30
C ILE A 111 9.90 16.38 0.96
N TRP A 112 10.32 15.12 0.79
CA TRP A 112 10.64 14.21 1.87
C TRP A 112 12.13 14.26 2.21
N THR A 113 12.44 14.29 3.51
CA THR A 113 13.79 14.06 4.01
C THR A 113 14.18 12.59 3.82
N VAL A 114 15.48 12.31 3.84
CA VAL A 114 16.00 10.95 3.62
C VAL A 114 15.53 10.01 4.72
N GLU A 115 15.49 10.47 5.97
CA GLU A 115 15.10 9.69 7.14
C GLU A 115 13.63 9.23 7.04
N VAL A 116 12.74 10.16 6.68
CA VAL A 116 11.30 9.88 6.50
C VAL A 116 11.08 8.92 5.35
N ALA A 117 11.75 9.14 4.21
CA ALA A 117 11.63 8.28 3.04
C ALA A 117 12.13 6.85 3.32
N MET A 118 13.28 6.70 3.99
CA MET A 118 13.84 5.40 4.35
C MET A 118 12.97 4.65 5.36
N PHE A 119 12.44 5.35 6.36
CA PHE A 119 11.54 4.74 7.34
C PHE A 119 10.22 4.30 6.68
N ALA A 120 9.62 5.15 5.86
CA ALA A 120 8.43 4.81 5.09
C ALA A 120 8.69 3.60 4.16
N ALA A 121 9.84 3.55 3.48
CA ALA A 121 10.20 2.43 2.62
C ALA A 121 10.11 1.08 3.35
N TRP A 122 10.57 1.00 4.60
CA TRP A 122 10.41 -0.21 5.41
C TRP A 122 8.95 -0.54 5.72
N LEU A 123 8.14 0.46 6.09
CA LEU A 123 6.72 0.26 6.40
C LEU A 123 5.93 -0.30 5.21
N PHE A 124 6.22 0.17 3.99
CA PHE A 124 5.57 -0.30 2.76
C PHE A 124 6.16 -1.61 2.23
N ALA A 125 7.46 -1.85 2.43
CA ALA A 125 8.13 -3.07 2.00
C ALA A 125 7.71 -4.31 2.80
N VAL A 126 7.53 -4.21 4.12
CA VAL A 126 7.28 -5.38 4.99
C VAL A 126 6.04 -6.17 4.55
N PRO A 127 4.85 -5.57 4.34
CA PRO A 127 3.68 -6.30 3.86
C PRO A 127 3.91 -6.95 2.49
N LEU A 128 4.63 -6.28 1.60
CA LEU A 128 4.94 -6.80 0.27
C LEU A 128 5.86 -8.01 0.33
N VAL A 129 6.96 -7.93 1.08
CA VAL A 129 7.89 -9.05 1.32
C VAL A 129 7.14 -10.24 1.92
N LEU A 130 6.33 -10.01 2.95
CA LEU A 130 5.55 -11.08 3.59
C LEU A 130 4.57 -11.74 2.60
N SER A 131 3.94 -10.96 1.72
CA SER A 131 3.10 -11.51 0.64
C SER A 131 3.91 -12.37 -0.32
N PHE A 132 5.06 -11.88 -0.81
CA PHE A 132 5.93 -12.62 -1.73
C PHE A 132 6.47 -13.91 -1.12
N VAL A 133 6.95 -13.87 0.12
CA VAL A 133 7.45 -15.04 0.84
C VAL A 133 6.35 -16.10 0.97
N ARG A 134 5.15 -15.70 1.40
CA ARG A 134 4.01 -16.60 1.50
C ARG A 134 3.66 -17.21 0.13
N ASP A 135 3.59 -16.39 -0.90
CA ASP A 135 3.25 -16.82 -2.26
C ASP A 135 4.28 -17.81 -2.80
N TRP A 136 5.57 -17.57 -2.55
CA TRP A 136 6.63 -18.50 -2.90
C TRP A 136 6.52 -19.83 -2.16
N LEU A 137 6.21 -19.81 -0.86
CA LEU A 137 6.01 -21.03 -0.07
C LEU A 137 4.83 -21.88 -0.56
N VAL A 138 3.77 -21.24 -1.06
CA VAL A 138 2.63 -21.92 -1.71
C VAL A 138 3.04 -22.52 -3.05
N VAL A 139 3.64 -21.74 -3.96
CA VAL A 139 4.04 -22.21 -5.29
C VAL A 139 5.09 -23.32 -5.21
N SER A 140 5.98 -23.24 -4.21
CA SER A 140 7.03 -24.23 -4.00
C SER A 140 6.55 -25.55 -3.40
N GLY A 141 5.28 -25.62 -2.96
CA GLY A 141 4.69 -26.80 -2.32
C GLY A 141 5.11 -27.00 -0.86
N VAL A 142 5.82 -26.04 -0.26
CA VAL A 142 6.19 -26.09 1.17
C VAL A 142 4.96 -25.89 2.04
N LEU A 143 4.04 -25.01 1.60
CA LEU A 143 2.74 -24.83 2.24
C LEU A 143 1.66 -25.44 1.35
N ASP A 144 0.90 -26.37 1.92
CA ASP A 144 -0.31 -26.90 1.29
C ASP A 144 -1.53 -26.01 1.63
N PRO A 145 -2.09 -25.28 0.64
CA PRO A 145 -3.28 -24.44 0.84
C PRO A 145 -4.53 -25.23 1.24
N ALA A 146 -4.58 -26.53 0.92
CA ALA A 146 -5.69 -27.43 1.23
C ALA A 146 -5.58 -28.06 2.62
N SER A 147 -4.46 -27.88 3.34
CA SER A 147 -4.31 -28.40 4.70
C SER A 147 -5.18 -27.66 5.72
N ASP A 148 -5.82 -28.40 6.62
CA ASP A 148 -6.66 -27.82 7.69
C ASP A 148 -5.88 -26.96 8.68
N GLY A 149 -4.61 -27.30 8.91
CA GLY A 149 -3.71 -26.52 9.76
C GLY A 149 -3.42 -25.15 9.16
N TYR A 150 -3.05 -25.10 7.88
CA TYR A 150 -2.80 -23.83 7.18
C TYR A 150 -4.07 -22.97 7.11
N ARG A 151 -5.23 -23.56 6.79
CA ARG A 151 -6.51 -22.82 6.75
C ARG A 151 -6.86 -22.19 8.10
N ARG A 152 -6.63 -22.90 9.20
CA ARG A 152 -6.84 -22.38 10.57
C ARG A 152 -5.87 -21.25 10.88
N ALA A 153 -4.56 -21.49 10.74
CA ALA A 153 -3.53 -20.48 10.98
C ALA A 153 -3.76 -19.21 10.13
N ARG A 154 -4.11 -19.36 8.86
CA ARG A 154 -4.43 -18.25 7.95
C ARG A 154 -5.67 -17.48 8.42
N ARG A 155 -6.72 -18.18 8.88
CA ARG A 155 -7.93 -17.54 9.40
C ARG A 155 -7.65 -16.75 10.66
N ASP A 156 -6.87 -17.29 11.58
CA ASP A 156 -6.53 -16.64 12.84
C ASP A 156 -5.59 -15.44 12.59
N ALA A 157 -4.59 -15.60 11.73
CA ALA A 157 -3.73 -14.50 11.30
C ALA A 157 -4.55 -13.39 10.63
N LYS A 158 -5.48 -13.74 9.73
CA LYS A 158 -6.39 -12.78 9.10
C LYS A 158 -7.24 -12.05 10.13
N ARG A 159 -7.78 -12.76 11.12
CA ARG A 159 -8.57 -12.17 12.21
C ARG A 159 -7.73 -11.17 13.02
N ILE A 160 -6.48 -11.49 13.34
CA ILE A 160 -5.62 -10.59 14.11
C ILE A 160 -5.23 -9.37 13.26
N VAL A 161 -4.70 -9.61 12.06
CA VAL A 161 -4.13 -8.56 11.19
C VAL A 161 -5.18 -7.64 10.59
N GLU A 162 -6.34 -8.15 10.20
CA GLU A 162 -7.37 -7.32 9.53
C GLU A 162 -8.47 -6.84 10.48
N ARG A 163 -8.57 -7.36 11.72
CA ARG A 163 -9.60 -6.90 12.66
C ARG A 163 -9.03 -6.16 13.86
N TRP A 164 -8.12 -6.78 14.60
CA TRP A 164 -7.60 -6.23 15.87
C TRP A 164 -6.48 -5.23 15.67
N LEU A 165 -5.51 -5.57 14.81
CA LEU A 165 -4.36 -4.73 14.51
C LEU A 165 -4.75 -3.33 13.99
N PRO A 166 -5.74 -3.18 13.08
CA PRO A 166 -6.13 -1.87 12.60
C PRO A 166 -6.85 -1.06 13.68
N LEU A 167 -7.67 -1.71 14.53
CA LEU A 167 -8.31 -1.05 15.66
C LEU A 167 -7.25 -0.51 16.64
N ALA A 168 -6.26 -1.31 17.00
CA ALA A 168 -5.17 -0.90 17.87
C ALA A 168 -4.38 0.27 17.26
N ALA A 169 -4.07 0.21 15.96
CA ALA A 169 -3.40 1.29 15.24
C ALA A 169 -4.25 2.57 15.14
N ARG A 170 -5.58 2.44 14.99
CA ARG A 170 -6.50 3.59 14.98
C ARG A 170 -6.57 4.29 16.32
N VAL A 171 -6.70 3.52 17.41
CA VAL A 171 -6.73 4.06 18.77
C VAL A 171 -5.38 4.67 19.14
N GLY A 172 -4.28 3.93 18.97
CA GLY A 172 -2.93 4.42 19.27
C GLY A 172 -2.54 5.62 18.42
N GLY A 173 -2.80 5.55 17.11
CA GLY A 173 -2.57 6.67 16.19
C GLY A 173 -3.40 7.90 16.55
N ALA A 174 -4.69 7.76 16.90
CA ALA A 174 -5.50 8.91 17.32
C ALA A 174 -4.96 9.60 18.58
N VAL A 175 -4.48 8.83 19.57
CA VAL A 175 -3.81 9.38 20.75
C VAL A 175 -2.55 10.15 20.35
N LEU A 176 -1.71 9.57 19.48
CA LEU A 176 -0.50 10.23 18.99
C LEU A 176 -0.82 11.51 18.21
N VAL A 177 -1.88 11.54 17.40
CA VAL A 177 -2.31 12.77 16.70
C VAL A 177 -2.71 13.84 17.70
N VAL A 178 -3.49 13.51 18.73
CA VAL A 178 -3.88 14.48 19.76
C VAL A 178 -2.67 15.03 20.50
N MET A 179 -1.72 14.16 20.88
CA MET A 179 -0.46 14.57 21.51
C MET A 179 0.36 15.51 20.61
N LEU A 180 0.40 15.22 19.30
CA LEU A 180 1.08 16.04 18.31
C LEU A 180 0.41 17.40 18.09
N LEU A 181 -0.92 17.41 17.96
CA LEU A 181 -1.70 18.61 17.61
C LEU A 181 -1.94 19.53 18.81
N TRP A 182 -1.94 19.01 20.04
CA TRP A 182 -2.25 19.81 21.23
C TRP A 182 -1.34 21.04 21.39
N PRO A 183 0.00 20.92 21.31
CA PRO A 183 0.89 22.09 21.39
C PRO A 183 0.72 23.05 20.20
N LEU A 184 0.44 22.51 19.00
CA LEU A 184 0.23 23.28 17.77
C LEU A 184 -1.08 24.09 17.79
N ALA A 185 -2.13 23.52 18.35
CA ALA A 185 -3.40 24.21 18.55
C ALA A 185 -3.27 25.30 19.63
N ALA A 186 -2.53 25.01 20.71
CA ALA A 186 -2.28 25.96 21.79
C ALA A 186 -1.39 27.15 21.36
N SER A 187 -0.49 26.96 20.38
CA SER A 187 0.41 28.01 19.89
C SER A 187 -0.25 29.01 18.94
N ALA A 188 -1.51 28.79 18.54
CA ALA A 188 -2.27 29.60 17.57
C ALA A 188 -1.57 29.83 16.22
N GLN A 189 -0.55 29.03 15.89
CA GLN A 189 0.17 29.10 14.62
C GLN A 189 -0.67 28.61 13.43
N TRP A 190 -1.62 27.73 13.71
CA TRP A 190 -2.52 27.16 12.70
C TRP A 190 -3.86 27.88 12.73
N GLY A 191 -4.39 28.19 11.54
CA GLY A 191 -5.75 28.71 11.42
C GLY A 191 -6.78 27.71 11.97
N ALA A 192 -7.87 28.22 12.53
CA ALA A 192 -8.93 27.40 13.12
C ALA A 192 -9.46 26.31 12.16
N TRP A 193 -9.54 26.62 10.87
CA TRP A 193 -9.96 25.66 9.84
C TRP A 193 -9.01 24.44 9.73
N ALA A 194 -7.70 24.64 9.88
CA ALA A 194 -6.71 23.56 9.79
C ALA A 194 -6.79 22.63 11.01
N ILE A 195 -7.00 23.21 12.20
CA ILE A 195 -7.22 22.45 13.44
C ILE A 195 -8.51 21.63 13.34
N LEU A 196 -9.59 22.22 12.82
CA LEU A 196 -10.87 21.52 12.61
C LEU A 196 -10.74 20.38 11.60
N LEU A 197 -10.03 20.59 10.48
CA LEU A 197 -9.79 19.54 9.49
C LEU A 197 -8.93 18.40 10.08
N ALA A 198 -7.88 18.72 10.83
CA ALA A 198 -7.04 17.72 11.47
C ALA A 198 -7.81 16.95 12.56
N GLY A 199 -8.65 17.63 13.34
CA GLY A 199 -9.56 17.01 14.30
C GLY A 199 -10.57 16.09 13.64
N LEU A 200 -11.16 16.51 12.51
CA LEU A 200 -12.09 15.69 11.73
C LEU A 200 -11.39 14.45 11.14
N ALA A 201 -10.20 14.60 10.56
CA ALA A 201 -9.41 13.48 10.06
C ALA A 201 -9.07 12.48 11.18
N THR A 202 -8.74 12.98 12.38
CA THR A 202 -8.47 12.16 13.56
C THR A 202 -9.71 11.41 14.01
N LEU A 203 -10.87 12.06 14.03
CA LEU A 203 -12.14 11.44 14.40
C LEU A 203 -12.54 10.36 13.38
N CYS A 204 -12.44 10.66 12.08
CA CYS A 204 -12.68 9.69 11.01
C CYS A 204 -11.73 8.49 11.11
N PHE A 205 -10.45 8.73 11.40
CA PHE A 205 -9.46 7.70 11.62
C PHE A 205 -9.82 6.83 12.85
N LEU A 206 -10.15 7.44 13.98
CA LEU A 206 -10.53 6.72 15.21
C LEU A 206 -11.81 5.90 15.04
N LEU A 207 -12.83 6.46 14.40
CA LEU A 207 -14.13 5.80 14.19
C LEU A 207 -14.14 4.83 13.00
N GLY A 208 -13.08 4.84 12.17
CA GLY A 208 -13.00 3.99 10.99
C GLY A 208 -14.03 4.38 9.94
N VAL A 209 -14.28 5.69 9.81
CA VAL A 209 -15.07 6.31 8.77
C VAL A 209 -14.10 6.75 7.66
N LEU A 210 -14.27 6.24 6.44
CA LEU A 210 -13.30 6.46 5.35
C LEU A 210 -11.86 6.15 5.79
N SER A 211 -11.70 5.07 6.54
CA SER A 211 -10.47 4.64 7.22
C SER A 211 -9.19 4.76 6.40
N ARG A 212 -9.17 4.38 5.11
CA ARG A 212 -7.95 4.50 4.28
C ARG A 212 -7.66 5.95 3.89
N VAL A 213 -8.69 6.74 3.62
CA VAL A 213 -8.56 8.18 3.30
C VAL A 213 -8.08 8.94 4.53
N ALA A 214 -8.68 8.68 5.70
CA ALA A 214 -8.25 9.24 6.95
C ALA A 214 -6.81 8.84 7.28
N ALA A 215 -6.45 7.55 7.11
CA ALA A 215 -5.09 7.07 7.30
C ALA A 215 -4.08 7.76 6.38
N LEU A 216 -4.44 8.00 5.11
CA LEU A 216 -3.60 8.76 4.19
C LEU A 216 -3.37 10.19 4.69
N ALA A 217 -4.42 10.89 5.11
CA ALA A 217 -4.31 12.24 5.68
C ALA A 217 -3.42 12.27 6.93
N ILE A 218 -3.57 11.30 7.84
CA ILE A 218 -2.74 11.17 9.03
C ILE A 218 -1.28 10.81 8.68
N ALA A 219 -1.04 9.97 7.67
CA ALA A 219 0.31 9.66 7.20
C ALA A 219 1.01 10.90 6.65
N PHE A 220 0.31 11.75 5.88
CA PHE A 220 0.84 13.03 5.43
C PHE A 220 1.11 13.98 6.61
N LEU A 221 0.20 14.08 7.57
CA LEU A 221 0.41 14.89 8.78
C LEU A 221 1.68 14.46 9.53
N ALA A 222 1.85 13.16 9.75
CA ALA A 222 3.03 12.59 10.40
C ALA A 222 4.31 12.84 9.60
N GLY A 223 4.26 12.62 8.29
CA GLY A 223 5.39 12.83 7.39
C GLY A 223 5.82 14.30 7.33
N PHE A 224 4.89 15.24 7.18
CA PHE A 224 5.20 16.68 7.15
C PHE A 224 5.72 17.17 8.50
N ASN A 225 5.17 16.67 9.61
CA ASN A 225 5.74 16.95 10.93
C ASN A 225 7.17 16.40 11.05
N ALA A 226 7.45 15.20 10.56
CA ALA A 226 8.79 14.63 10.59
C ALA A 226 9.78 15.37 9.67
N VAL A 227 9.31 15.91 8.54
CA VAL A 227 10.12 16.76 7.66
C VAL A 227 10.50 18.08 8.34
N SER A 228 9.60 18.67 9.13
CA SER A 228 9.84 19.96 9.80
C SER A 228 10.58 19.85 11.14
N ALA A 229 10.27 18.82 11.94
CA ALA A 229 10.79 18.63 13.30
C ALA A 229 11.86 17.54 13.41
N GLY A 230 12.19 16.85 12.30
CA GLY A 230 12.99 15.63 12.30
C GLY A 230 12.17 14.38 12.62
N LEU A 231 12.71 13.21 12.26
CA LEU A 231 12.07 11.92 12.55
C LEU A 231 12.29 11.56 14.03
N ASN A 232 11.21 11.63 14.81
CA ASN A 232 11.18 11.33 16.24
C ASN A 232 10.27 10.13 16.51
N LEU A 233 10.32 9.56 17.71
CA LEU A 233 9.54 8.37 18.03
C LEU A 233 8.02 8.57 17.80
N ASP A 234 7.48 9.73 18.20
CA ASP A 234 6.04 9.98 18.14
C ASP A 234 5.52 10.06 16.69
N ASN A 235 6.22 10.80 15.83
CA ASN A 235 5.84 10.94 14.42
C ASN A 235 6.15 9.68 13.61
N ALA A 236 7.20 8.92 13.96
CA ALA A 236 7.50 7.62 13.38
C ALA A 236 6.42 6.58 13.73
N LEU A 237 6.02 6.50 15.01
CA LEU A 237 4.93 5.62 15.45
C LEU A 237 3.61 6.02 14.81
N LEU A 238 3.32 7.31 14.72
CA LEU A 238 2.11 7.80 14.07
C LEU A 238 2.07 7.41 12.59
N LEU A 239 3.18 7.61 11.87
CA LEU A 239 3.31 7.19 10.48
C LEU A 239 3.15 5.68 10.34
N ALA A 240 3.74 4.89 11.25
CA ALA A 240 3.59 3.44 11.26
C ALA A 240 2.14 3.01 11.46
N CYS A 241 1.41 3.61 12.42
CA CYS A 241 0.00 3.35 12.64
C CYS A 241 -0.85 3.70 11.41
N ALA A 242 -0.59 4.86 10.80
CA ALA A 242 -1.31 5.32 9.62
C ALA A 242 -1.06 4.40 8.40
N VAL A 243 0.20 4.06 8.12
CA VAL A 243 0.56 3.14 7.03
C VAL A 243 0.03 1.74 7.29
N LEU A 244 -0.02 1.28 8.54
CA LEU A 244 -0.62 0.00 8.89
C LEU A 244 -2.10 -0.01 8.49
N VAL A 245 -2.89 0.98 8.94
CA VAL A 245 -4.31 1.10 8.59
C VAL A 245 -4.49 1.27 7.08
N LEU A 246 -3.57 1.97 6.41
CA LEU A 246 -3.58 2.12 4.96
C LEU A 246 -3.45 0.76 4.25
N HIS A 247 -2.68 -0.19 4.78
CA HIS A 247 -2.58 -1.54 4.22
C HIS A 247 -3.78 -2.41 4.59
N THR A 248 -4.13 -2.45 5.87
CA THR A 248 -5.09 -3.41 6.44
C THR A 248 -6.56 -2.99 6.33
N GLY A 249 -6.85 -1.71 6.09
CA GLY A 249 -8.21 -1.17 6.15
C GLY A 249 -8.63 -0.79 7.58
N GLY A 250 -9.92 -0.51 7.79
CA GLY A 250 -10.47 -0.02 9.06
C GLY A 250 -10.62 -1.07 10.16
N GLY A 251 -10.80 -2.34 9.80
CA GLY A 251 -10.87 -3.46 10.74
C GLY A 251 -12.08 -3.42 11.69
N MET A 252 -11.93 -3.96 12.91
CA MET A 252 -13.05 -4.11 13.84
C MET A 252 -13.58 -2.74 14.31
N LEU A 253 -14.91 -2.61 14.45
CA LEU A 253 -15.59 -1.37 14.86
C LEU A 253 -15.44 -0.20 13.86
N ALA A 254 -15.04 -0.44 12.61
CA ALA A 254 -15.11 0.58 11.57
C ALA A 254 -16.58 0.86 11.23
N LEU A 255 -16.99 2.12 11.30
CA LEU A 255 -18.40 2.50 11.14
C LEU A 255 -18.85 2.59 9.67
N TRP A 256 -17.96 3.06 8.77
CA TRP A 256 -18.34 3.28 7.37
C TRP A 256 -17.13 3.28 6.44
N GLN A 257 -17.12 2.36 5.47
CA GLN A 257 -15.96 2.14 4.59
C GLN A 257 -16.35 1.97 3.10
N PRO A 258 -17.03 2.96 2.48
CA PRO A 258 -17.43 2.88 1.07
C PRO A 258 -16.23 2.77 0.12
N GLU A 259 -15.05 3.23 0.54
CA GLU A 259 -13.81 3.19 -0.24
C GLU A 259 -13.32 1.77 -0.50
N GLU A 260 -13.65 0.79 0.37
CA GLU A 260 -13.21 -0.59 0.18
C GLU A 260 -13.81 -1.20 -1.09
N TYR A 261 -15.04 -0.83 -1.44
CA TYR A 261 -15.66 -1.25 -2.70
C TYR A 261 -14.77 -0.87 -3.89
N TYR A 262 -14.32 0.38 -3.96
CA TYR A 262 -13.50 0.87 -5.08
C TYR A 262 -12.10 0.28 -5.11
N VAL A 263 -11.53 -0.02 -3.94
CA VAL A 263 -10.21 -0.65 -3.82
C VAL A 263 -10.23 -2.10 -4.30
N HIS A 264 -11.32 -2.82 -4.06
CA HIS A 264 -11.47 -4.22 -4.46
C HIS A 264 -12.07 -4.39 -5.85
N ALA A 265 -12.98 -3.51 -6.27
CA ALA A 265 -13.64 -3.56 -7.57
C ALA A 265 -12.64 -3.29 -8.73
N LYS A 266 -12.91 -3.88 -9.89
CA LYS A 266 -12.26 -3.48 -11.15
C LYS A 266 -13.11 -2.41 -11.80
N LEU A 267 -12.87 -1.14 -11.46
CA LEU A 267 -13.60 -0.01 -12.04
C LEU A 267 -13.60 -0.08 -13.58
N GLY A 268 -14.79 0.05 -14.17
CA GLY A 268 -15.01 -0.04 -15.63
C GLY A 268 -15.64 -1.37 -16.09
N THR A 269 -15.71 -2.39 -15.23
CA THR A 269 -16.53 -3.57 -15.51
C THR A 269 -18.00 -3.22 -15.30
N ARG A 270 -18.84 -3.32 -16.33
CA ARG A 270 -20.29 -3.30 -16.15
C ARG A 270 -20.70 -4.64 -15.55
N ASP A 271 -21.21 -4.63 -14.32
CA ASP A 271 -21.90 -5.78 -13.75
C ASP A 271 -23.09 -6.12 -14.65
N GLU A 272 -23.14 -7.34 -15.17
CA GLU A 272 -24.34 -7.89 -15.80
C GLU A 272 -25.34 -8.32 -14.71
N ALA A 273 -25.69 -7.38 -13.82
CA ALA A 273 -26.71 -7.52 -12.80
C ALA A 273 -27.72 -6.39 -12.99
N GLY A 274 -28.67 -6.58 -13.90
CA GLY A 274 -29.69 -5.59 -14.23
C GLY A 274 -30.39 -5.85 -15.56
N VAL A 275 -30.90 -7.07 -15.76
CA VAL A 275 -32.10 -7.35 -16.56
C VAL A 275 -33.07 -8.08 -15.65
#